data_AF-A0A2D3W510-F1
#
_entry.id   AF-A0A2D3W510-F1
#
_cell.length_a   1.000
_cell.length_b   1.000
_cell.length_c   1.000
_cell.angle_alpha   90.00
_cell.angle_beta   90.00
_cell.angle_gamma   90.00
#
_symmetry.space_group_name_H-M   'P 1'
#
loop_
_entity.id
_entity.type
_entity.pdbx_description
1 polymer ?
#
loop_
_entity_poly.entity_id
_entity_poly.type
_entity_poly.pdbx_seq_one_letter_code
_entity_poly.pdbx_strand_id
1 'polypeptide(L)' 'MLDKKAVEQELSKLIDIRTNFLNFLDENIEKKANGIEFDFEKNPQLDAKLVYEHFFKLDYQARKLRGFLVQELGLKAE' A
#
# COMPACT_ATOMS: atom_id res chain seq x y z
N MET A 1 14.58 18.62 -12.54
CA MET A 1 13.31 18.87 -11.83
C MET A 1 12.40 17.69 -12.05
N LEU A 2 11.86 17.15 -10.97
CA LEU A 2 10.85 16.11 -10.99
C LEU A 2 9.58 16.60 -11.72
N ASP A 3 9.01 15.80 -12.61
CA ASP A 3 7.74 16.17 -13.27
C ASP A 3 6.58 16.03 -12.27
N LYS A 4 6.06 17.17 -11.80
CA LYS A 4 4.93 17.22 -10.85
C LYS A 4 3.74 16.36 -11.31
N LYS A 5 3.42 16.36 -12.61
CA LYS A 5 2.29 15.60 -13.16
C LYS A 5 2.54 14.10 -13.06
N ALA A 6 3.77 13.66 -13.30
CA ALA A 6 4.15 12.26 -13.10
C ALA A 6 4.02 11.86 -11.63
N VAL A 7 4.43 12.71 -10.69
CA VAL A 7 4.30 12.44 -9.25
C VAL A 7 2.84 12.34 -8.82
N GLU A 8 2.00 13.26 -9.26
CA GLU A 8 0.55 13.24 -8.98
C GLU A 8 -0.09 11.93 -9.47
N GLN A 9 0.27 11.46 -10.67
CA GLN A 9 -0.21 10.18 -11.20
C GLN A 9 0.25 8.99 -10.34
N GLU A 10 1.50 8.98 -9.89
CA GLU A 10 2.02 7.89 -9.05
C GLU A 10 1.45 7.93 -7.62
N LEU A 11 1.11 9.10 -7.08
CA LEU A 11 0.38 9.24 -5.82
C LEU A 11 -1.05 8.73 -5.93
N SER A 12 -1.75 9.04 -7.03
CA SER A 12 -3.09 8.49 -7.28
C SER A 12 -3.05 6.96 -7.31
N LYS A 13 -2.09 6.37 -8.04
CA LYS A 13 -1.91 4.92 -8.08
C LYS A 13 -1.65 4.31 -6.70
N LEU A 14 -0.86 4.98 -5.85
CA LEU A 14 -0.63 4.53 -4.48
C LEU A 14 -1.95 4.46 -3.69
N ILE A 15 -2.78 5.49 -3.80
CA ILE A 15 -4.08 5.55 -3.13
C ILE A 15 -4.99 4.43 -3.61
N ASP A 16 -5.06 4.20 -4.92
CA ASP A 16 -5.88 3.13 -5.50
C ASP A 16 -5.41 1.74 -5.05
N ILE A 17 -4.11 1.48 -5.10
CA ILE A 17 -3.52 0.20 -4.65
C ILE A 17 -3.76 -0.01 -3.15
N ARG A 18 -3.54 1.02 -2.33
CA ARG A 18 -3.78 0.96 -0.89
C ARG A 18 -5.25 0.68 -0.58
N THR A 19 -6.17 1.37 -1.26
CA THR A 19 -7.62 1.18 -1.10
C THR A 19 -8.00 -0.25 -1.48
N ASN A 20 -7.52 -0.76 -2.61
CA ASN A 20 -7.80 -2.13 -3.03
C ASN A 20 -7.27 -3.18 -2.03
N PHE A 21 -6.10 -2.96 -1.44
CA PHE A 21 -5.58 -3.88 -0.43
C PHE A 21 -6.41 -3.81 0.87
N LEU A 22 -6.77 -2.62 1.33
CA LEU A 22 -7.62 -2.48 2.53
C LEU A 22 -9.02 -3.08 2.32
N ASN A 23 -9.61 -2.92 1.13
CA ASN A 23 -10.89 -3.56 0.80
C ASN A 23 -10.76 -5.09 0.83
N PHE A 24 -9.69 -5.64 0.25
CA PHE A 24 -9.42 -7.08 0.34
C PHE A 24 -9.33 -7.55 1.81
N LEU A 25 -8.67 -6.78 2.68
CA LEU A 25 -8.62 -7.12 4.10
C LEU A 25 -10.00 -6.98 4.79
N ASP A 26 -10.75 -5.91 4.51
CA ASP A 26 -12.11 -5.68 5.03
C ASP A 26 -13.09 -6.79 4.62
N GLU A 27 -12.96 -7.33 3.41
CA GLU A 27 -13.80 -8.41 2.90
C GLU A 27 -13.49 -9.77 3.53
N ASN A 28 -12.28 -9.95 4.07
CA ASN A 28 -11.79 -11.25 4.52
C ASN A 28 -11.46 -11.31 6.03
N ILE A 29 -11.43 -10.17 6.73
CA ILE A 29 -11.14 -10.09 8.15
C ILE A 29 -12.18 -9.20 8.82
N GLU A 30 -12.87 -9.75 9.80
CA GLU A 30 -13.79 -8.99 10.64
C GLU A 30 -13.06 -7.90 11.41
N LYS A 31 -13.75 -6.79 11.71
CA LYS A 31 -13.21 -5.75 12.59
C LYS A 31 -13.51 -6.06 14.04
N LYS A 32 -12.65 -5.56 14.93
CA LYS A 32 -12.91 -5.51 16.37
C LYS A 32 -14.15 -4.67 16.67
N ALA A 33 -14.62 -4.73 17.91
CA ALA A 33 -15.79 -3.98 18.38
C ALA A 33 -15.70 -2.45 18.15
N ASN A 34 -14.49 -1.90 18.02
CA ASN A 34 -14.28 -0.49 17.71
C ASN A 34 -14.54 -0.13 16.23
N GLY A 35 -14.74 -1.11 15.34
CA GLY A 35 -15.01 -0.92 13.92
C GLY A 35 -13.82 -0.38 13.11
N ILE A 36 -12.61 -0.31 13.69
CA ILE A 36 -11.43 0.29 13.06
C ILE A 36 -10.37 -0.77 12.77
N GLU A 37 -10.02 -1.57 13.78
CA GLU A 37 -8.94 -2.54 13.69
C GLU A 37 -9.43 -3.90 13.19
N PHE A 38 -8.62 -4.57 12.40
CA PHE A 38 -8.85 -5.97 12.03
C PHE A 38 -8.69 -6.89 13.24
N ASP A 39 -9.61 -7.85 13.38
CA ASP A 39 -9.60 -8.84 14.45
C ASP A 39 -8.86 -10.11 14.02
N PHE A 40 -7.54 -10.10 14.21
CA PHE A 40 -6.69 -11.27 13.95
C PHE A 40 -6.77 -12.34 15.04
N GLU A 41 -7.37 -12.07 16.22
CA GLU A 41 -7.52 -13.07 17.29
C GLU A 41 -8.48 -14.19 16.88
N LYS A 42 -9.36 -13.92 15.90
CA LYS A 42 -10.24 -14.91 15.26
C LYS A 42 -9.53 -15.83 14.26
N ASN A 43 -8.21 -15.69 14.10
CA ASN A 43 -7.38 -16.50 13.19
C ASN A 43 -7.93 -16.57 11.75
N PRO A 44 -8.19 -15.43 11.09
CA PRO A 44 -8.69 -15.40 9.72
C PRO A 44 -7.73 -16.16 8.79
N GLN A 45 -8.28 -16.93 7.86
CA GLN A 45 -7.51 -17.68 6.87
C GLN A 45 -7.56 -16.94 5.54
N LEU A 46 -6.42 -16.44 5.11
CA LEU A 46 -6.25 -15.72 3.85
C LEU A 46 -5.40 -16.55 2.89
N ASP A 47 -5.68 -16.43 1.60
CA ASP A 47 -4.77 -16.93 0.59
C ASP A 47 -3.45 -16.11 0.64
N ALA A 48 -2.37 -16.77 1.05
CA ALA A 48 -1.07 -16.13 1.22
C ALA A 48 -0.51 -15.54 -0.08
N LYS A 49 -0.83 -16.13 -1.24
CA LYS A 49 -0.41 -15.61 -2.53
C LYS A 49 -1.15 -14.30 -2.83
N LEU A 50 -2.47 -14.23 -2.59
CA LEU A 50 -3.23 -13.00 -2.77
C LEU A 50 -2.74 -11.89 -1.84
N VAL A 51 -2.51 -12.19 -0.56
CA VAL A 51 -1.93 -11.23 0.40
C VAL A 51 -0.60 -10.69 -0.12
N TYR A 52 0.29 -11.58 -0.58
CA TYR A 52 1.58 -11.19 -1.14
C TYR A 52 1.43 -10.32 -2.40
N GLU A 53 0.53 -10.65 -3.32
CA GLU A 53 0.31 -9.88 -4.55
C GLU A 53 -0.17 -8.44 -4.25
N HIS A 54 -1.07 -8.28 -3.28
CA HIS A 54 -1.51 -6.96 -2.85
C HIS A 54 -0.38 -6.17 -2.18
N PHE A 55 0.33 -6.81 -1.24
CA PHE A 55 1.48 -6.19 -0.57
C PHE A 55 2.57 -5.78 -1.55
N PHE A 56 2.94 -6.65 -2.49
CA PHE A 56 4.00 -6.40 -3.47
C PHE A 56 3.69 -5.18 -4.35
N LYS A 57 2.43 -5.04 -4.80
CA LYS A 57 1.99 -3.86 -5.56
C LYS A 57 2.12 -2.58 -4.73
N LEU A 58 1.74 -2.63 -3.46
CA LEU A 58 1.84 -1.49 -2.54
C LEU A 58 3.31 -1.09 -2.31
N ASP A 59 4.17 -2.06 -1.99
CA ASP A 59 5.61 -1.86 -1.78
C ASP A 59 6.28 -1.30 -3.04
N TYR A 60 5.98 -1.86 -4.20
CA TYR A 60 6.52 -1.39 -5.48
C TYR A 60 6.19 0.09 -5.72
N GLN A 61 4.93 0.47 -5.49
CA GLN A 61 4.50 1.85 -5.68
C GLN A 61 5.15 2.81 -4.66
N ALA A 62 5.29 2.37 -3.41
CA ALA A 62 5.97 3.13 -2.37
C ALA A 62 7.46 3.34 -2.72
N ARG A 63 8.17 2.30 -3.21
CA ARG A 63 9.57 2.41 -3.66
C ARG A 63 9.74 3.36 -4.83
N LYS A 64 8.79 3.39 -5.76
CA LYS A 64 8.80 4.33 -6.89
C LYS A 64 8.71 5.79 -6.39
N LEU A 65 7.79 6.07 -5.48
CA LEU A 65 7.66 7.38 -4.85
C LEU A 65 8.88 7.75 -4.00
N ARG A 66 9.47 6.78 -3.27
CA ARG A 66 10.76 6.98 -2.58
C ARG A 66 11.85 7.41 -3.55
N GLY A 67 11.94 6.80 -4.74
CA GLY A 67 12.91 7.18 -5.77
C GLY A 67 12.81 8.67 -6.14
N PHE A 68 11.59 9.20 -6.24
CA PHE A 68 11.38 10.62 -6.47
C PHE A 68 11.88 11.51 -5.33
N LEU A 69 11.59 11.13 -4.08
CA LEU A 69 12.05 11.89 -2.91
C LEU A 69 13.58 11.88 -2.79
N VAL A 70 14.20 10.70 -3.01
CA VAL A 70 15.66 10.56 -2.99
C VAL A 70 16.31 11.45 -4.04
N GLN A 71 15.77 11.45 -5.26
CA GLN A 71 16.28 12.28 -6.34
C GLN A 71 16.11 13.78 -6.05
N GLU A 72 14.92 14.21 -5.63
CA GLU A 72 14.62 15.63 -5.42
C GLU A 72 15.39 16.23 -4.24
N LEU A 73 15.60 15.44 -3.17
CA LEU A 73 16.32 15.86 -1.98
C LEU A 73 17.83 15.55 -2.02
N GLY A 74 18.33 14.97 -3.11
CA GLY A 74 19.75 14.60 -3.26
C GLY A 74 20.23 13.59 -2.21
N LEU A 75 19.34 12.71 -1.75
CA LEU A 75 19.65 11.69 -0.74
C LEU A 75 20.37 10.51 -1.39
N LYS A 76 21.00 9.66 -0.56
CA LYS A 76 21.49 8.36 -1.02
C LYS A 76 20.36 7.34 -0.96
N ALA A 77 20.16 6.60 -2.04
CA ALA A 77 19.35 5.40 -1.99
C ALA A 77 20.14 4.33 -1.21
N GLU A 78 19.65 3.99 -0.01
CA GLU A 78 19.91 2.69 0.62
C GLU A 78 19.24 1.56 -0.16
#